data_AF-A0A4Q2Y3D9-F1
#
_entry.id   AF-A0A4Q2Y3D9-F1
#
_cell.length_a   1.000
_cell.length_b   1.000
_cell.length_c   1.000
_cell.angle_alpha   90.00
_cell.angle_beta   90.00
_cell.angle_gamma   90.00
#
_symmetry.space_group_name_H-M   'P 1'
#
loop_
_entity.id
_entity.type
_entity.pdbx_description
1 polymer ?
#
loop_
_entity_poly.entity_id
_entity_poly.type
_entity_poly.pdbx_seq_one_letter_code
_entity_poly.pdbx_strand_id
1 'polypeptide(L)' 'VFTRQNRGKLDELGALIERGQLRPHVGAVYSLEDLPLAHALLESPGNGLRGKIAIAVSA' A
#
# COMPACT_ATOMS: atom_id res chain seq x y z
N VAL A 1 -7.04 12.08 2.95
CA VAL A 1 -7.57 11.97 4.34
C VAL A 1 -6.44 11.62 5.32
N PHE A 2 -5.36 12.40 5.35
CA PHE A 2 -4.33 12.33 6.39
C PHE A 2 -3.95 13.76 6.76
N THR A 3 -4.76 14.38 7.60
CA THR A 3 -4.51 15.73 8.11
C THR A 3 -3.52 15.67 9.28
N ARG A 4 -2.95 16.80 9.69
CA ARG A 4 -2.10 16.88 10.90
C ARG A 4 -2.74 16.21 12.13
N GLN A 5 -4.08 16.24 12.23
CA GLN A 5 -4.82 15.65 13.35
C GLN A 5 -4.70 14.12 13.45
N ASN A 6 -4.40 13.43 12.35
CA ASN A 6 -4.29 11.97 12.32
C ASN A 6 -2.84 11.46 12.34
N ARG A 7 -1.85 12.34 12.53
CA ARG A 7 -0.43 11.97 12.49
C ARG A 7 -0.04 10.97 13.58
N GLY A 8 -0.52 11.17 14.81
CA GLY A 8 -0.22 10.25 15.92
C GLY A 8 -0.64 8.81 15.65
N LYS A 9 -1.80 8.61 15.02
CA LYS A 9 -2.28 7.27 14.62
C LYS A 9 -1.40 6.61 13.55
N LEU A 10 -0.85 7.41 12.63
CA LEU A 10 0.09 6.92 11.62
C LEU A 10 1.43 6.53 12.24
N ASP A 11 1.93 7.35 13.16
CA ASP A 11 3.19 7.08 13.87
C ASP A 11 3.08 5.80 14.71
N GLU A 12 1.94 5.60 15.40
CA GLU A 12 1.66 4.35 16.13
C GLU A 12 1.61 3.13 15.21
N LEU A 13 0.95 3.22 14.05
CA LEU A 13 0.95 2.17 13.04
C LEU A 13 2.37 1.87 12.52
N GLY A 14 3.18 2.90 12.29
CA GLY A 14 4.59 2.75 11.91
C GLY A 14 5.40 2.00 12.96
N ALA A 15 5.28 2.38 14.23
CA ALA A 15 5.97 1.72 15.34
C ALA A 15 5.58 0.23 15.49
N LEU A 16 4.33 -0.13 15.18
CA LEU A 16 3.90 -1.54 15.16
C LEU A 16 4.56 -2.33 14.03
N ILE A 17 4.79 -1.71 12.87
CA ILE A 17 5.50 -2.33 11.74
C ILE A 17 6.98 -2.51 12.08
N GLU A 18 7.63 -1.48 12.61
CA GLU A 18 9.05 -1.52 13.01
C GLU A 18 9.34 -2.61 14.05
N ARG A 19 8.41 -2.81 15.00
CA ARG A 19 8.49 -3.89 16.00
C ARG A 19 8.09 -5.27 15.45
N GLY A 20 7.71 -5.38 14.18
CA GLY A 20 7.27 -6.64 13.56
C GLY A 20 5.91 -7.15 14.03
N GLN A 21 5.16 -6.35 14.79
CA GLN A 21 3.83 -6.70 15.32
C GLN A 21 2.73 -6.51 14.27
N LEU A 22 3.01 -5.73 13.23
CA LEU A 22 2.18 -5.58 12.05
C LEU A 22 3.01 -5.80 10.79
N ARG A 23 2.46 -6.52 9.81
CA ARG A 23 3.09 -6.70 8.50
C ARG A 23 2.12 -6.27 7.41
N PRO A 24 2.49 -5.33 6.52
CA PRO A 24 1.67 -5.02 5.36
C PRO A 24 1.59 -6.27 4.47
N HIS A 25 0.38 -6.66 4.09
CA HIS A 25 0.18 -7.71 3.12
C HIS A 25 0.25 -7.10 1.72
N VAL A 26 1.37 -7.29 1.03
CA VAL A 26 1.56 -6.84 -0.36
C VAL A 26 1.18 -7.98 -1.29
N GLY A 27 0.16 -7.78 -2.11
CA GLY A 27 -0.37 -8.78 -3.03
C GLY A 27 0.24 -8.69 -4.44
N ALA A 28 0.69 -7.51 -4.84
CA ALA A 28 1.41 -7.29 -6.09
C ALA A 28 2.31 -6.06 -6.01
N VAL A 29 3.35 -6.04 -6.82
CA VAL A 29 4.24 -4.89 -7.00
C VAL A 29 4.33 -4.59 -8.50
N TYR A 30 4.10 -3.34 -8.87
CA TYR A 30 4.25 -2.85 -10.24
C TYR A 30 5.33 -1.77 -10.29
N SER A 31 5.94 -1.59 -11.45
CA SER A 31 6.81 -0.45 -11.72
C SER A 31 5.97 0.84 -11.83
N LEU A 32 6.63 2.00 -11.78
CA LEU A 32 5.96 3.28 -12.03
C LEU A 32 5.42 3.39 -13.46
N GLU A 33 6.10 2.79 -14.44
CA GLU A 33 5.67 2.74 -15.85
C GLU A 33 4.39 1.89 -16.02
N ASP A 34 4.19 0.87 -15.18
CA ASP A 34 3.00 0.02 -15.15
C ASP A 34 1.87 0.57 -14.27
N LEU A 35 1.95 1.83 -13.83
CA LEU A 35 0.90 2.44 -13.00
C LEU A 35 -0.52 2.36 -13.61
N PRO A 36 -0.72 2.57 -14.94
CA PRO A 36 -2.04 2.41 -15.54
C PRO A 36 -2.57 0.98 -15.40
N LEU A 37 -1.71 -0.03 -15.54
CA LEU A 37 -2.07 -1.44 -15.39
C LEU A 37 -2.46 -1.77 -13.94
N ALA A 38 -1.68 -1.26 -12.98
CA ALA A 38 -1.98 -1.42 -11.56
C ALA A 38 -3.37 -0.85 -11.18
N HIS A 39 -3.71 0.33 -11.74
CA HIS A 39 -5.03 0.95 -11.54
C HIS A 39 -6.15 0.16 -12.21
N ALA A 40 -5.98 -0.25 -13.46
CA ALA A 40 -6.99 -1.06 -14.16
C ALA A 40 -7.30 -2.37 -13.40
N LEU A 41 -6.28 -3.02 -12.82
CA LEU A 41 -6.48 -4.21 -12.01
C LEU A 41 -7.26 -3.89 -10.71
N LEU A 42 -6.94 -2.80 -10.03
CA LEU A 42 -7.62 -2.38 -8.80
C LEU A 42 -9.11 -2.05 -9.04
N GLU A 43 -9.43 -1.45 -10.18
CA GLU A 43 -10.79 -1.08 -10.57
C GLU A 43 -11.63 -2.27 -11.06
N SER A 44 -10.97 -3.39 -11.41
CA SER A 44 -11.65 -4.60 -11.85
C SER A 44 -12.31 -5.35 -10.66
N PRO A 45 -13.64 -5.54 -10.68
CA PRO A 45 -14.32 -6.30 -9.64
C PRO A 45 -13.83 -7.74 -9.58
N GLY A 46 -13.57 -8.25 -8.38
CA GLY A 46 -13.19 -9.66 -8.21
C GLY A 46 -11.83 -10.02 -8.81
N ASN A 47 -10.90 -9.07 -8.93
CA ASN A 47 -9.53 -9.25 -9.45
C ASN A 47 -8.66 -10.32 -8.75
N GLY A 48 -9.20 -11.02 -7.74
CA GLY A 48 -8.52 -12.10 -7.01
C GLY A 48 -7.37 -11.64 -6.12
N LEU A 49 -7.05 -10.34 -6.11
CA LEU A 49 -5.90 -9.79 -5.40
C LEU A 49 -6.26 -9.59 -3.92
N ARG A 50 -5.40 -10.11 -3.05
CA ARG A 50 -5.48 -9.89 -1.60
C ARG A 50 -4.35 -8.97 -1.16
N GLY A 51 -4.66 -8.02 -0.28
CA GLY A 51 -3.68 -7.07 0.23
C GLY A 51 -3.52 -5.84 -0.66
N LYS A 52 -2.34 -5.23 -0.60
CA LYS A 52 -2.03 -3.95 -1.23
C LYS A 52 -1.28 -4.16 -2.55
N ILE A 53 -1.55 -3.30 -3.51
CA ILE A 53 -0.70 -3.11 -4.68
C ILE A 53 0.34 -2.04 -4.31
N ALA A 54 1.63 -2.37 -4.43
CA ALA A 54 2.72 -1.44 -4.26
C ALA A 54 3.26 -0.97 -5.62
N ILE A 55 3.65 0.30 -5.70
CA ILE A 55 4.32 0.87 -6.88
C ILE A 55 5.78 1.10 -6.52
N ALA A 56 6.67 0.40 -7.22
CA ALA A 56 8.11 0.59 -7.12
C ALA A 56 8.50 1.83 -7.93
N VAL A 57 9.10 2.79 -7.25
CA VAL A 57 9.70 3.99 -7.84
C VAL A 57 11.21 3.87 -7.70
N SER A 58 11.96 4.12 -8.77
CA SER A 58 13.40 4.31 -8.68
C SER A 58 13.71 5.64 -7.98
N ALA A 59 14.78 5.67 -7.19
CA ALA A 59 15.26 6.87 -6.50
C ALA A 59 15.98 7.84 -7.46
#